data_AF-A0A7X8YA03-F1
#
_entry.id   AF-A0A7X8YA03-F1
#
_cell.length_a   1.000
_cell.length_b   1.000
_cell.length_c   1.000
_cell.angle_alpha   90.00
_cell.angle_beta   90.00
_cell.angle_gamma   90.00
#
_symmetry.space_group_name_H-M   'P 1'
#
loop_
_entity.id
_entity.type
_entity.pdbx_description
1 polymer ?
#
loop_
_entity_poly.entity_id
_entity_poly.type
_entity_poly.pdbx_seq_one_letter_code
_entity_poly.pdbx_strand_id
1 'polypeptide(L)'
;MNPADGTISLFLEDEAATIRFGEDLVLALKAGECLALSGDLGTGKSSLARAFLRAMADDEQLEVPSPTFTLVQSYDLRIPVSHFDLYRLGDGAELEELGFDEALQYGICLVEWPEMAEEELPADRITIKLEHEHKGRRATILAPPKQLQRIRRVLAIRNFLGRAGHPTAKRRFLTGDASSRAYEAVYPNGEPRKLLMDWPPLPEGLAVLDGKPYPKVAHIAENAYPYVAIANVLRERGFATPEIYAVDYDQGILLIEDLGTEGVLDKDGNPIAERYRDSVACLAHLHGMKIPKDIPVTETHIHHIPDFDRTAMKMEVRLVLDWHLPWRRGTPPNEAEREEYLAIWDALIDELASAEKNLLLRDFHSPNIIWRDEKEGIQKIGIIDFQDAMIGPTAYDLVSITQDARVTIEPPLFKQLMNDYLALRRAQGGFDESGFMKSWAIMSAQRNCKLAGLWVRLMQRDGKPGYMKHMPRTLSYLKLALEHDALAPLRDWCARAGIGQSES
;
A
#
# COMPACT_ATOMS: atom_id res chain seq x y z
N MET A 1 -6.51 -23.36 19.15
CA MET A 1 -5.85 -22.89 20.38
C MET A 1 -6.65 -21.69 20.89
N ASN A 2 -7.21 -21.83 22.09
CA ASN A 2 -8.23 -21.01 22.79
C ASN A 2 -9.15 -20.07 21.98
N PRO A 3 -10.32 -20.57 21.54
CA PRO A 3 -11.44 -19.80 20.99
C PRO A 3 -12.33 -19.15 22.08
N ALA A 4 -11.74 -18.56 23.12
CA ALA A 4 -12.45 -17.62 23.98
C ALA A 4 -12.27 -16.22 23.37
N ASP A 5 -13.26 -15.51 22.85
CA ASP A 5 -14.69 -15.75 22.73
C ASP A 5 -15.11 -15.20 21.35
N GLY A 6 -16.19 -15.73 20.76
CA GLY A 6 -16.87 -15.10 19.61
C GLY A 6 -17.49 -13.73 19.92
N THR A 7 -17.07 -13.13 21.04
CA THR A 7 -17.66 -11.96 21.68
C THR A 7 -16.58 -10.93 21.99
N ILE A 8 -16.89 -9.65 21.80
CA ILE A 8 -16.14 -8.52 22.34
C ILE A 8 -17.09 -7.73 23.24
N SER A 9 -16.60 -7.26 24.38
CA SER A 9 -17.38 -6.43 25.29
C SER A 9 -16.63 -5.15 25.60
N LEU A 10 -17.28 -4.00 25.43
CA LEU A 10 -16.69 -2.68 25.64
C LEU A 10 -17.63 -1.76 26.42
N PHE A 11 -17.06 -0.93 27.30
CA PHE A 11 -17.79 0.10 28.02
C PHE A 11 -17.68 1.43 27.26
N LEU A 12 -18.83 2.04 26.97
CA LEU A 12 -18.96 3.34 26.33
C LEU A 12 -19.41 4.33 27.40
N GLU A 13 -18.48 5.15 27.89
CA GLU A 13 -18.68 6.01 29.07
C GLU A 13 -19.80 7.04 28.91
N ASP A 14 -19.99 7.54 27.68
CA ASP A 14 -20.95 8.59 27.33
C ASP A 14 -21.39 8.48 25.86
N GLU A 15 -22.18 9.46 25.41
CA GLU A 15 -22.61 9.58 24.01
C GLU A 15 -21.43 9.79 23.06
N ALA A 16 -20.42 10.57 23.44
CA ALA A 16 -19.25 10.80 22.60
C ALA A 16 -18.47 9.49 22.36
N ALA A 17 -18.37 8.60 23.35
CA ALA A 17 -17.80 7.27 23.19
C ALA A 17 -18.61 6.39 22.23
N THR A 18 -19.95 6.48 22.28
CA THR A 18 -20.83 5.76 21.32
C THR A 18 -20.62 6.27 19.89
N ILE A 19 -20.53 7.59 19.71
CA ILE A 19 -20.25 8.20 18.41
C ILE A 19 -18.89 7.73 17.89
N ARG A 20 -17.82 7.87 18.69
CA ARG A 20 -16.47 7.42 18.30
C ARG A 20 -16.42 5.95 17.93
N PHE A 21 -17.14 5.10 18.67
CA PHE A 21 -17.23 3.68 18.34
C PHE A 21 -17.92 3.44 16.99
N GLY A 22 -19.01 4.16 16.70
CA GLY A 22 -19.66 4.14 15.38
C GLY A 22 -18.74 4.60 14.25
N GLU A 23 -17.96 5.66 14.46
CA GLU A 23 -16.98 6.15 13.48
C GLU A 23 -15.86 5.13 13.23
N ASP A 24 -15.35 4.49 14.29
CA ASP A 24 -14.31 3.47 14.21
C ASP A 24 -14.79 2.21 13.46
N LEU A 25 -16.05 1.79 13.68
CA LEU A 25 -16.61 0.58 13.06
C LEU A 25 -16.63 0.64 11.53
N VAL A 26 -16.76 1.83 10.92
CA VAL A 26 -16.71 2.02 9.46
C VAL A 26 -15.43 1.43 8.86
N LEU A 27 -14.33 1.41 9.61
CA LEU A 27 -13.03 0.90 9.15
C LEU A 27 -12.93 -0.63 9.21
N ALA A 28 -13.88 -1.31 9.88
CA ALA A 28 -13.91 -2.78 9.98
C ALA A 28 -14.82 -3.44 8.94
N LEU A 29 -15.90 -2.77 8.52
CA LEU A 29 -16.95 -3.37 7.68
C LEU A 29 -16.60 -3.33 6.19
N LYS A 30 -17.11 -4.32 5.45
CA LYS A 30 -16.97 -4.44 4.00
C LYS A 30 -18.34 -4.58 3.32
N ALA A 31 -18.39 -4.37 2.00
CA ALA A 31 -19.58 -4.74 1.21
C ALA A 31 -19.89 -6.23 1.37
N GLY A 32 -21.18 -6.59 1.39
CA GLY A 32 -21.63 -7.95 1.70
C GLY A 32 -21.96 -8.20 3.16
N GLU A 33 -21.86 -7.20 4.05
CA GLU A 33 -21.96 -7.42 5.50
C GLU A 33 -23.18 -6.76 6.14
N CYS A 34 -23.82 -7.49 7.05
CA CYS A 34 -24.93 -7.02 7.86
C CYS A 34 -24.47 -6.63 9.27
N LEU A 35 -24.80 -5.41 9.69
CA LEU A 35 -24.60 -4.89 11.05
C LEU A 35 -25.94 -4.75 11.75
N ALA A 36 -26.24 -5.68 12.64
CA ALA A 36 -27.46 -5.72 13.45
C ALA A 36 -27.25 -5.03 14.81
N LEU A 37 -28.04 -4.02 15.10
CA LEU A 37 -28.02 -3.23 16.34
C LEU A 37 -29.24 -3.59 17.19
N SER A 38 -29.02 -4.23 18.34
CA SER A 38 -30.07 -4.63 19.28
C SER A 38 -29.93 -3.95 20.63
N GLY A 39 -31.03 -3.89 21.39
CA GLY A 39 -31.08 -3.28 22.72
C GLY A 39 -32.36 -2.46 22.92
N ASP A 40 -32.64 -2.11 24.17
CA ASP A 40 -33.87 -1.39 24.54
C ASP A 40 -33.96 0.01 23.92
N LEU A 41 -35.13 0.64 24.02
CA LEU A 41 -35.33 2.03 23.60
C LEU A 41 -34.40 2.97 24.39
N GLY A 42 -33.72 3.89 23.69
CA GLY A 42 -32.81 4.86 24.31
C GLY A 42 -31.39 4.34 24.59
N THR A 43 -31.09 3.08 24.28
CA THR A 43 -29.73 2.49 24.42
C THR A 43 -28.69 3.08 23.47
N GLY A 44 -29.12 3.81 22.43
CA GLY A 44 -28.23 4.55 21.53
C GLY A 44 -28.00 3.93 20.15
N LYS A 45 -28.82 2.94 19.74
CA LYS A 45 -28.76 2.30 18.41
C LYS A 45 -28.69 3.32 17.26
N SER A 46 -29.67 4.21 17.17
CA SER A 46 -29.74 5.23 16.11
C SER A 46 -28.62 6.27 16.20
N SER A 47 -28.07 6.52 17.39
CA SER A 47 -26.88 7.38 17.55
C SER A 47 -25.63 6.71 16.97
N LEU A 48 -25.45 5.41 17.19
CA LEU A 48 -24.37 4.62 16.59
C LEU A 48 -24.54 4.54 15.07
N ALA A 49 -25.74 4.23 14.58
CA ALA A 49 -26.08 4.19 13.15
C ALA A 49 -25.74 5.50 12.44
N ARG A 50 -26.15 6.63 13.04
CA ARG A 50 -25.86 7.97 12.53
C ARG A 50 -24.38 8.28 12.50
N ALA A 51 -23.65 7.94 13.55
CA ALA A 51 -22.20 8.15 13.59
C ALA A 51 -21.48 7.32 12.50
N PHE A 52 -21.89 6.07 12.32
CA PHE A 52 -21.39 5.19 11.27
C PHE A 52 -21.62 5.78 9.87
N LEU A 53 -22.86 6.18 9.56
CA LEU A 53 -23.22 6.71 8.24
C LEU A 53 -22.50 8.03 7.93
N ARG A 54 -22.42 8.94 8.89
CA ARG A 54 -21.66 10.21 8.76
C ARG A 54 -20.18 9.96 8.51
N ALA A 55 -19.58 9.01 9.21
CA ALA A 55 -18.17 8.65 9.00
C ALA A 55 -17.93 7.95 7.66
N MET A 56 -18.85 7.09 7.19
CA MET A 56 -18.78 6.47 5.86
C MET A 56 -18.91 7.49 4.73
N ALA A 57 -19.73 8.53 4.94
CA ALA A 57 -19.93 9.63 4.00
C ALA A 57 -18.83 10.70 4.04
N ASP A 58 -17.98 10.67 5.07
CA ASP A 58 -17.08 11.77 5.43
C ASP A 58 -17.79 13.13 5.54
N ASP A 59 -19.03 13.11 6.06
CA ASP A 59 -19.89 14.28 6.21
C ASP A 59 -20.58 14.27 7.59
N GLU A 60 -20.15 15.18 8.47
CA GLU A 60 -20.71 15.33 9.81
C GLU A 60 -22.13 15.93 9.83
N GLN A 61 -22.49 16.63 8.75
CA GLN A 61 -23.78 17.30 8.59
C GLN A 61 -24.81 16.42 7.90
N LEU A 62 -24.41 15.27 7.34
CA LEU A 62 -25.32 14.33 6.70
C LEU A 62 -26.53 14.06 7.59
N GLU A 63 -27.72 14.28 7.01
CA GLU A 63 -28.98 13.96 7.64
C GLU A 63 -29.18 12.44 7.62
N VAL A 64 -29.24 11.87 8.82
CA VAL A 64 -29.51 10.44 9.03
C VAL A 64 -30.70 10.35 9.98
N PRO A 65 -31.92 10.53 9.48
CA PRO A 65 -33.13 10.26 10.25
C PRO A 65 -33.23 8.75 10.51
N SER A 66 -33.89 8.37 11.61
CA SER A 66 -34.24 6.95 11.79
C SER A 66 -35.33 6.60 10.78
N PRO A 67 -35.15 5.60 9.91
CA PRO A 67 -36.15 5.22 8.92
C PRO A 67 -37.34 4.48 9.55
N THR A 68 -37.77 4.81 10.77
CA THR A 68 -38.83 4.11 11.51
C THR A 68 -40.17 4.04 10.75
N PHE A 69 -40.46 5.01 9.87
CA PHE A 69 -41.67 5.02 9.05
C PHE A 69 -41.45 4.53 7.62
N THR A 70 -40.28 4.76 7.05
CA THR A 70 -39.93 4.31 5.69
C THR A 70 -39.37 2.88 5.68
N LEU A 71 -39.08 2.32 6.86
CA LEU A 71 -38.40 1.07 7.17
C LEU A 71 -36.97 0.96 6.65
N VAL A 72 -36.67 1.53 5.49
CA VAL A 72 -35.34 1.56 4.88
C VAL A 72 -34.99 2.96 4.37
N GLN A 73 -33.70 3.30 4.43
CA GLN A 73 -33.11 4.43 3.72
C GLN A 73 -31.73 4.04 3.17
N SER A 74 -31.50 4.28 1.89
CA SER A 74 -30.24 3.95 1.22
C SER A 74 -29.37 5.18 1.02
N TYR A 75 -28.06 4.98 1.16
CA TYR A 75 -27.03 6.00 1.04
C TYR A 75 -25.99 5.54 0.01
N ASP A 76 -25.82 6.31 -1.06
CA ASP A 76 -24.81 6.07 -2.10
C ASP A 76 -23.46 6.63 -1.63
N LEU A 77 -22.70 5.81 -0.91
CA LEU A 77 -21.41 6.16 -0.29
C LEU A 77 -20.29 5.32 -0.90
N ARG A 78 -19.04 5.49 -0.42
CA ARG A 78 -17.87 4.68 -0.88
C ARG A 78 -18.17 3.18 -0.90
N ILE A 79 -18.85 2.70 0.14
CA ILE A 79 -19.55 1.42 0.14
C ILE A 79 -21.02 1.79 0.33
N PRO A 80 -21.94 1.42 -0.59
CA PRO A 80 -23.36 1.67 -0.41
C PRO A 80 -23.84 1.15 0.94
N VAL A 81 -24.65 1.93 1.66
CA VAL A 81 -25.21 1.52 2.95
C VAL A 81 -26.73 1.66 2.91
N SER A 82 -27.43 0.59 3.28
CA SER A 82 -28.88 0.62 3.49
C SER A 82 -29.17 0.49 4.98
N HIS A 83 -29.81 1.51 5.54
CA HIS A 83 -30.21 1.58 6.95
C HIS A 83 -31.65 1.10 7.07
N PHE A 84 -31.86 -0.03 7.74
CA PHE A 84 -33.15 -0.62 8.06
C PHE A 84 -33.49 -0.34 9.54
N ASP A 85 -34.72 0.07 9.81
CA ASP A 85 -35.30 0.19 11.15
C ASP A 85 -36.56 -0.67 11.20
N LEU A 86 -36.41 -1.89 11.73
CA LEU A 86 -37.44 -2.92 11.66
C LEU A 86 -38.46 -2.83 12.79
N TYR A 87 -38.41 -1.79 13.64
CA TYR A 87 -39.29 -1.65 14.81
C TYR A 87 -40.79 -1.79 14.49
N ARG A 88 -41.18 -1.47 13.26
CA ARG A 88 -42.57 -1.50 12.78
C ARG A 88 -42.85 -2.58 11.74
N LEU A 89 -41.89 -3.45 11.47
CA LEU A 89 -42.10 -4.58 10.58
C LEU A 89 -43.14 -5.51 11.22
N GLY A 90 -44.18 -5.87 10.47
CA GLY A 90 -45.26 -6.72 10.98
C GLY A 90 -44.89 -8.19 10.97
N ASP A 91 -44.22 -8.61 9.91
CA ASP A 91 -43.75 -9.97 9.66
C ASP A 91 -42.33 -9.92 9.09
N GLY A 92 -41.44 -10.81 9.58
CA GLY A 92 -40.05 -10.88 9.13
C GLY A 92 -39.92 -11.11 7.63
N ALA A 93 -40.84 -11.87 7.03
CA ALA A 93 -40.84 -12.18 5.60
C ALA A 93 -41.00 -10.93 4.70
N GLU A 94 -41.53 -9.81 5.23
CA GLU A 94 -41.64 -8.54 4.50
C GLU A 94 -40.25 -7.93 4.20
N LEU A 95 -39.18 -8.39 4.85
CA LEU A 95 -37.81 -7.90 4.64
C LEU A 95 -37.32 -8.14 3.19
N GLU A 96 -37.75 -9.21 2.54
CA GLU A 96 -37.44 -9.49 1.13
C GLU A 96 -38.03 -8.39 0.22
N GLU A 97 -39.27 -7.97 0.47
CA GLU A 97 -39.95 -6.92 -0.28
C GLU A 97 -39.29 -5.53 -0.13
N LEU A 98 -38.54 -5.32 0.97
CA LEU A 98 -37.74 -4.12 1.20
C LEU A 98 -36.39 -4.13 0.45
N GLY A 99 -36.09 -5.17 -0.32
CA GLY A 99 -34.87 -5.28 -1.12
C GLY A 99 -33.60 -5.57 -0.32
N PHE A 100 -33.73 -6.27 0.82
CA PHE A 100 -32.60 -6.53 1.71
C PHE A 100 -31.47 -7.31 1.05
N ASP A 101 -31.78 -8.38 0.30
CA ASP A 101 -30.77 -9.22 -0.36
C ASP A 101 -29.98 -8.46 -1.41
N GLU A 102 -30.68 -7.62 -2.19
CA GLU A 102 -30.06 -6.76 -3.20
C GLU A 102 -29.13 -5.74 -2.54
N ALA A 103 -29.58 -5.09 -1.45
CA ALA A 103 -28.77 -4.15 -0.70
C ALA A 103 -27.53 -4.81 -0.09
N LEU A 104 -27.68 -6.02 0.48
CA LEU A 104 -26.58 -6.76 1.10
C LEU A 104 -25.56 -7.21 0.05
N GLN A 105 -26.01 -7.62 -1.14
CA GLN A 105 -25.12 -8.09 -2.21
C GLN A 105 -24.08 -7.04 -2.62
N TYR A 106 -24.45 -5.76 -2.64
CA TYR A 106 -23.61 -4.67 -3.16
C TYR A 106 -23.11 -3.70 -2.09
N GLY A 107 -23.62 -3.77 -0.86
CA GLY A 107 -23.40 -2.77 0.17
C GLY A 107 -23.31 -3.35 1.59
N ILE A 108 -23.53 -2.48 2.57
CA ILE A 108 -23.65 -2.82 3.98
C ILE A 108 -25.11 -2.62 4.39
N CYS A 109 -25.71 -3.63 5.03
CA CYS A 109 -27.02 -3.48 5.65
C CYS A 109 -26.84 -3.13 7.14
N LEU A 110 -27.25 -1.93 7.55
CA LEU A 110 -27.29 -1.52 8.94
C LEU A 110 -28.72 -1.69 9.46
N VAL A 111 -28.94 -2.61 10.39
CA VAL A 111 -30.28 -3.04 10.81
C VAL A 111 -30.48 -2.69 12.29
N GLU A 112 -31.44 -1.83 12.59
CA GLU A 112 -31.96 -1.64 13.95
C GLU A 112 -33.15 -2.57 14.20
N TRP A 113 -33.26 -3.06 15.43
CA TRP A 113 -34.30 -4.02 15.85
C TRP A 113 -34.28 -5.34 15.05
N PRO A 114 -33.11 -6.00 14.94
CA PRO A 114 -32.97 -7.26 14.20
C PRO A 114 -33.94 -8.36 14.67
N GLU A 115 -34.36 -8.33 15.93
CA GLU A 115 -35.31 -9.27 16.53
C GLU A 115 -36.66 -9.38 15.79
N MET A 116 -37.03 -8.37 14.99
CA MET A 116 -38.30 -8.37 14.23
C MET A 116 -38.22 -9.22 12.96
N ALA A 117 -37.02 -9.58 12.50
CA ALA A 117 -36.77 -10.40 11.30
C ALA A 117 -35.60 -11.37 11.49
N GLU A 118 -35.40 -11.87 12.72
CA GLU A 118 -34.20 -12.63 13.10
C GLU A 118 -33.95 -13.88 12.22
N GLU A 119 -35.03 -14.52 11.74
CA GLU A 119 -34.97 -15.71 10.87
C GLU A 119 -34.54 -15.38 9.43
N GLU A 120 -34.80 -14.16 8.95
CA GLU A 120 -34.46 -13.70 7.60
C GLU A 120 -33.07 -13.06 7.52
N LEU A 121 -32.51 -12.65 8.66
CA LEU A 121 -31.18 -12.03 8.70
C LEU A 121 -30.05 -13.07 8.52
N PRO A 122 -28.96 -12.72 7.81
CA PRO A 122 -27.88 -13.63 7.51
C PRO A 122 -27.21 -14.13 8.79
N ALA A 123 -26.92 -15.43 8.87
CA ALA A 123 -26.33 -16.06 10.05
C ALA A 123 -24.90 -15.56 10.35
N ASP A 124 -24.19 -15.06 9.34
CA ASP A 124 -22.83 -14.53 9.45
C ASP A 124 -22.76 -13.00 9.67
N ARG A 125 -23.83 -12.42 10.22
CA ARG A 125 -23.93 -11.00 10.59
C ARG A 125 -23.04 -10.61 11.77
N ILE A 126 -22.77 -9.31 11.88
CA ILE A 126 -22.23 -8.66 13.07
C ILE A 126 -23.40 -8.18 13.91
N THR A 127 -23.53 -8.63 15.15
CA THR A 127 -24.54 -8.17 16.10
C THR A 127 -23.89 -7.34 17.19
N ILE A 128 -24.40 -6.13 17.43
CA ILE A 128 -24.02 -5.27 18.55
C ILE A 128 -25.23 -5.08 19.44
N LYS A 129 -25.19 -5.68 20.64
CA LYS A 129 -26.16 -5.44 21.70
C LYS A 129 -25.71 -4.27 22.55
N LEU A 130 -26.54 -3.23 22.65
CA LEU A 130 -26.33 -2.07 23.52
C LEU A 130 -27.21 -2.17 24.76
N GLU A 131 -26.60 -2.10 25.94
CA GLU A 131 -27.30 -2.15 27.22
C GLU A 131 -26.89 -0.96 28.09
N HIS A 132 -27.82 -0.40 28.85
CA HIS A 132 -27.51 0.65 29.81
C HIS A 132 -26.61 0.12 30.93
N GLU A 133 -25.52 0.82 31.22
CA GLU A 133 -24.65 0.49 32.36
C GLU A 133 -24.16 1.77 33.02
N HIS A 134 -24.58 2.00 34.26
CA HIS A 134 -24.32 3.22 35.01
C HIS A 134 -24.75 4.48 34.21
N LYS A 135 -23.83 5.42 33.96
CA LYS A 135 -24.05 6.62 33.14
C LYS A 135 -23.76 6.40 31.65
N GLY A 136 -23.20 5.23 31.31
CA GLY A 136 -22.78 4.86 29.97
C GLY A 136 -23.56 3.67 29.44
N ARG A 137 -22.94 2.93 28.51
CA ARG A 137 -23.51 1.75 27.86
C ARG A 137 -22.47 0.63 27.77
N ARG A 138 -22.92 -0.60 27.87
CA ARG A 138 -22.17 -1.79 27.47
C ARG A 138 -22.51 -2.11 26.02
N ALA A 139 -21.51 -2.22 25.16
CA ALA A 139 -21.69 -2.81 23.84
C ALA A 139 -21.08 -4.22 23.83
N THR A 140 -21.90 -5.20 23.49
CA THR A 140 -21.50 -6.60 23.34
C THR A 140 -21.61 -6.97 21.86
N ILE A 141 -20.48 -7.27 21.25
CA ILE A 141 -20.35 -7.57 19.83
C ILE A 141 -20.22 -9.07 19.65
N LEU A 142 -21.08 -9.66 18.82
CA LEU A 142 -20.98 -11.04 18.33
C LEU A 142 -20.78 -10.98 16.82
N ALA A 143 -19.80 -11.72 16.31
CA ALA A 143 -19.55 -11.78 14.87
C ALA A 143 -18.79 -13.04 14.49
N PRO A 144 -18.83 -13.47 13.21
CA PRO A 144 -17.97 -14.55 12.77
C PRO A 144 -16.48 -14.18 12.91
N PRO A 145 -15.58 -15.18 12.97
CA PRO A 145 -14.19 -14.95 13.34
C PRO A 145 -13.45 -13.89 12.50
N LYS A 146 -13.73 -13.81 11.19
CA LYS A 146 -13.08 -12.86 10.28
C LYS A 146 -13.51 -11.41 10.57
N GLN A 147 -14.81 -11.18 10.75
CA GLN A 147 -15.38 -9.89 11.12
C GLN A 147 -14.87 -9.46 12.50
N LEU A 148 -14.90 -10.38 13.47
CA LEU A 148 -14.46 -10.12 14.83
C LEU A 148 -12.97 -9.76 14.89
N GLN A 149 -12.13 -10.38 14.05
CA GLN A 149 -10.71 -10.03 13.91
C GLN A 149 -10.53 -8.59 13.41
N ARG A 150 -11.32 -8.14 12.43
CA ARG A 150 -11.26 -6.75 11.93
C ARG A 150 -11.74 -5.75 12.97
N ILE A 151 -12.78 -6.07 13.72
CA ILE A 151 -13.26 -5.24 14.84
C ILE A 151 -12.19 -5.15 15.94
N ARG A 152 -11.54 -6.27 16.31
CA ARG A 152 -10.40 -6.26 17.25
C ARG A 152 -9.26 -5.39 16.73
N ARG A 153 -8.98 -5.43 15.42
CA ARG A 153 -7.94 -4.59 14.81
C ARG A 153 -8.25 -3.10 14.96
N VAL A 154 -9.48 -2.69 14.63
CA VAL A 154 -9.94 -1.31 14.80
C VAL A 154 -9.84 -0.85 16.26
N LEU A 155 -10.24 -1.69 17.21
CA LEU A 155 -10.14 -1.38 18.65
C LEU A 155 -8.68 -1.31 19.14
N ALA A 156 -7.81 -2.18 18.62
CA ALA A 156 -6.39 -2.13 18.93
C ALA A 156 -5.74 -0.83 18.42
N ILE A 157 -6.13 -0.36 17.23
CA ILE A 157 -5.71 0.93 16.70
C ILE A 157 -6.21 2.09 17.59
N ARG A 158 -7.49 2.06 18.01
CA ARG A 158 -8.01 3.07 18.95
C ARG A 158 -7.22 3.11 20.26
N ASN A 159 -6.87 1.95 20.82
CA ASN A 159 -6.04 1.86 22.01
C ASN A 159 -4.60 2.37 21.76
N PHE A 160 -4.02 2.07 20.60
CA PHE A 160 -2.73 2.61 20.18
C PHE A 160 -2.75 4.15 20.10
N LEU A 161 -3.77 4.74 19.47
CA LEU A 161 -3.93 6.19 19.40
C LEU A 161 -4.12 6.80 20.79
N GLY A 162 -4.86 6.14 21.69
CA GLY A 162 -4.97 6.57 23.09
C GLY A 162 -3.62 6.65 23.80
N ARG A 163 -2.78 5.60 23.65
CA ARG A 163 -1.40 5.58 24.18
C ARG A 163 -0.51 6.64 23.53
N ALA A 164 -0.75 6.98 22.26
CA ALA A 164 -0.04 8.03 21.53
C ALA A 164 -0.57 9.46 21.83
N GLY A 165 -1.48 9.63 22.80
CA GLY A 165 -1.99 10.95 23.19
C GLY A 165 -3.16 11.47 22.35
N HIS A 166 -3.77 10.61 21.52
CA HIS A 166 -4.86 10.96 20.61
C HIS A 166 -6.13 10.10 20.81
N PRO A 167 -6.64 9.94 22.05
CA PRO A 167 -7.74 9.02 22.35
C PRO A 167 -9.04 9.36 21.61
N THR A 168 -9.26 10.65 21.33
CA THR A 168 -10.48 11.17 20.69
C THR A 168 -10.30 11.55 19.23
N ALA A 169 -9.14 11.28 18.62
CA ALA A 169 -8.91 11.66 17.22
C ALA A 169 -9.87 10.96 16.27
N LYS A 170 -10.39 11.70 15.29
CA LYS A 170 -11.22 11.13 14.22
C LYS A 170 -10.33 10.40 13.23
N ARG A 171 -10.87 9.33 12.64
CA ARG A 171 -10.18 8.49 11.66
C ARG A 171 -11.02 8.36 10.40
N ARG A 172 -10.37 8.39 9.23
CA ARG A 172 -10.99 8.18 7.93
C ARG A 172 -10.14 7.25 7.08
N PHE A 173 -10.79 6.38 6.32
CA PHE A 173 -10.10 5.53 5.35
C PHE A 173 -9.40 6.39 4.29
N LEU A 174 -8.16 6.05 3.92
CA LEU A 174 -7.43 6.73 2.85
C LEU A 174 -7.16 5.79 1.67
N THR A 175 -6.50 4.66 1.92
CA THR A 175 -6.18 3.64 0.89
C THR A 175 -5.80 2.32 1.56
N GLY A 176 -5.81 1.19 0.85
CA GLY A 176 -5.32 -0.06 1.42
C GLY A 176 -5.92 -1.36 0.90
N ASP A 177 -7.01 -1.33 0.14
CA ASP A 177 -7.77 -2.55 -0.21
C ASP A 177 -6.99 -3.56 -1.07
N ALA A 178 -5.86 -3.14 -1.66
CA ALA A 178 -5.08 -3.92 -2.62
C ALA A 178 -3.60 -4.12 -2.23
N SER A 179 -3.22 -3.75 -1.01
CA SER A 179 -1.86 -3.76 -0.45
C SER A 179 -1.81 -4.58 0.85
N SER A 180 -0.61 -5.00 1.29
CA SER A 180 -0.38 -5.55 2.63
C SER A 180 -0.54 -4.52 3.74
N ARG A 181 -0.63 -3.23 3.38
CA ARG A 181 -0.68 -2.08 4.26
C ARG A 181 -1.93 -1.25 3.95
N ALA A 182 -2.66 -0.89 5.00
CA ALA A 182 -3.75 0.06 4.92
C ALA A 182 -3.35 1.38 5.57
N TYR A 183 -3.92 2.48 5.08
CA TYR A 183 -3.67 3.82 5.55
C TYR A 183 -4.96 4.51 5.91
N GLU A 184 -4.92 5.24 7.02
CA GLU A 184 -6.03 6.05 7.51
C GLU A 184 -5.55 7.47 7.79
N ALA A 185 -6.38 8.45 7.45
CA ALA A 185 -6.20 9.81 7.91
C ALA A 185 -6.64 9.91 9.37
N VAL A 186 -5.78 10.47 10.21
CA VAL A 186 -6.04 10.74 11.63
C VAL A 186 -6.09 12.25 11.82
N TYR A 187 -7.14 12.73 12.49
CA TYR A 187 -7.36 14.14 12.78
C TYR A 187 -7.32 14.36 14.30
N PRO A 188 -6.13 14.64 14.87
CA PRO A 188 -6.02 15.00 16.28
C PRO A 188 -6.57 16.42 16.52
N ASN A 189 -7.05 16.67 17.74
CA ASN A 189 -7.62 17.96 18.10
C ASN A 189 -6.54 19.05 18.17
N GLY A 190 -6.65 20.09 17.34
CA GLY A 190 -5.75 21.25 17.38
C GLY A 190 -4.35 20.97 16.81
N GLU A 191 -4.15 19.85 16.12
CA GLU A 191 -2.89 19.48 15.49
C GLU A 191 -3.08 19.22 13.98
N PRO A 192 -2.02 19.29 13.17
CA PRO A 192 -2.08 18.86 11.78
C PRO A 192 -2.54 17.41 11.62
N ARG A 193 -3.13 17.12 10.45
CA ARG A 193 -3.49 15.76 10.05
C ARG A 193 -2.26 14.84 10.10
N LYS A 194 -2.48 13.61 10.56
CA LYS A 194 -1.47 12.54 10.62
C LYS A 194 -1.97 11.35 9.79
N LEU A 195 -1.05 10.46 9.42
CA LEU A 195 -1.40 9.21 8.77
C LEU A 195 -1.18 8.05 9.75
N LEU A 196 -2.14 7.15 9.82
CA LEU A 196 -1.95 5.86 10.46
C LEU A 196 -1.63 4.83 9.38
N MET A 197 -0.54 4.10 9.57
CA MET A 197 -0.22 2.92 8.78
C MET A 197 -0.59 1.68 9.58
N ASP A 198 -1.55 0.91 9.07
CA ASP A 198 -1.90 -0.41 9.53
C ASP A 198 -1.15 -1.45 8.68
N TRP A 199 -0.12 -2.07 9.26
CA TRP A 199 0.69 -3.10 8.64
C TRP A 199 0.73 -4.37 9.51
N PRO A 200 -0.36 -5.15 9.53
CA PRO A 200 -0.46 -6.29 10.41
C PRO A 200 0.57 -7.37 10.01
N PRO A 201 1.08 -8.16 10.97
CA PRO A 201 1.92 -9.30 10.66
C PRO A 201 1.21 -10.25 9.68
N LEU A 202 1.87 -10.56 8.57
CA LEU A 202 1.33 -11.47 7.57
C LEU A 202 1.75 -12.92 7.86
N PRO A 203 0.90 -13.91 7.56
CA PRO A 203 1.31 -15.31 7.60
C PRO A 203 2.42 -15.57 6.57
N GLU A 204 3.30 -16.51 6.88
CA GLU A 204 4.40 -16.87 5.97
C GLU A 204 3.84 -17.43 4.65
N GLY A 205 4.38 -16.92 3.54
CA GLY A 205 3.97 -17.34 2.20
C GLY A 205 4.48 -18.74 1.83
N LEU A 206 3.99 -19.26 0.71
CA LEU A 206 4.52 -20.50 0.12
C LEU A 206 5.96 -20.30 -0.36
N ALA A 207 6.77 -21.36 -0.25
CA ALA A 207 8.13 -21.37 -0.74
C ALA A 207 8.18 -21.26 -2.28
N VAL A 208 9.08 -20.42 -2.78
CA VAL A 208 9.30 -20.19 -4.22
C VAL A 208 10.73 -20.47 -4.67
N LEU A 209 11.71 -20.42 -3.75
CA LEU A 209 13.11 -20.74 -4.03
C LEU A 209 13.80 -21.20 -2.74
N ASP A 210 14.51 -22.33 -2.78
CA ASP A 210 15.27 -22.90 -1.65
C ASP A 210 14.48 -22.99 -0.34
N GLY A 211 13.21 -23.37 -0.42
CA GLY A 211 12.31 -23.47 0.73
C GLY A 211 11.87 -22.14 1.33
N LYS A 212 12.25 -21.00 0.73
CA LYS A 212 11.90 -19.65 1.20
C LYS A 212 10.77 -19.03 0.37
N PRO A 213 9.85 -18.28 1.00
CA PRO A 213 8.84 -17.50 0.30
C PRO A 213 9.43 -16.28 -0.40
N TYR A 214 8.70 -15.73 -1.37
CA TYR A 214 9.16 -14.61 -2.20
C TYR A 214 9.66 -13.40 -1.40
N PRO A 215 8.98 -12.92 -0.33
CA PRO A 215 9.47 -11.79 0.45
C PRO A 215 10.89 -12.00 1.01
N LYS A 216 11.19 -13.21 1.49
CA LYS A 216 12.53 -13.54 2.01
C LYS A 216 13.60 -13.66 0.92
N VAL A 217 13.21 -14.04 -0.29
CA VAL A 217 14.14 -14.19 -1.43
C VAL A 217 14.45 -12.82 -2.05
N ALA A 218 13.47 -11.94 -2.15
CA ALA A 218 13.59 -10.60 -2.72
C ALA A 218 13.82 -9.49 -1.68
N HIS A 219 14.08 -9.88 -0.43
CA HIS A 219 14.19 -9.05 0.79
C HIS A 219 13.13 -7.95 0.88
N ILE A 220 11.86 -8.32 0.65
CA ILE A 220 10.71 -7.44 0.87
C ILE A 220 10.47 -7.35 2.37
N ALA A 221 10.28 -6.14 2.87
CA ALA A 221 9.99 -5.89 4.28
C ALA A 221 8.66 -6.56 4.67
N GLU A 222 8.63 -7.15 5.87
CA GLU A 222 7.48 -7.87 6.41
C GLU A 222 6.94 -7.25 7.70
N ASN A 223 7.60 -6.20 8.20
CA ASN A 223 7.25 -5.52 9.45
C ASN A 223 7.74 -4.05 9.44
N ALA A 224 7.46 -3.32 10.51
CA ALA A 224 7.71 -1.88 10.62
C ALA A 224 9.19 -1.48 10.76
N TYR A 225 10.10 -2.39 11.16
CA TYR A 225 11.49 -2.03 11.48
C TYR A 225 12.26 -1.40 10.30
N PRO A 226 12.23 -1.96 9.08
CA PRO A 226 12.87 -1.34 7.91
C PRO A 226 12.32 0.06 7.62
N TYR A 227 11.00 0.25 7.73
CA TYR A 227 10.38 1.56 7.49
C TYR A 227 10.88 2.59 8.49
N VAL A 228 10.85 2.30 9.79
CA VAL A 228 11.31 3.25 10.81
C VAL A 228 12.80 3.53 10.70
N ALA A 229 13.62 2.50 10.46
CA ALA A 229 15.07 2.63 10.31
C ALA A 229 15.44 3.60 9.18
N ILE A 230 14.91 3.35 7.98
CA ILE A 230 15.22 4.15 6.79
C ILE A 230 14.62 5.54 6.90
N ALA A 231 13.38 5.68 7.41
CA ALA A 231 12.75 6.98 7.62
C ALA A 231 13.62 7.89 8.51
N ASN A 232 14.07 7.39 9.66
CA ASN A 232 14.84 8.17 10.62
C ASN A 232 16.23 8.52 10.09
N VAL A 233 16.95 7.56 9.51
CA VAL A 233 18.29 7.82 8.95
C VAL A 233 18.23 8.86 7.82
N LEU A 234 17.23 8.79 6.94
CA LEU A 234 17.08 9.76 5.86
C LEU A 234 16.71 11.15 6.40
N ARG A 235 15.84 11.21 7.42
CA ARG A 235 15.46 12.47 8.08
C ARG A 235 16.66 13.12 8.77
N GLU A 236 17.47 12.35 9.50
CA GLU A 236 18.71 12.84 10.12
C GLU A 236 19.70 13.42 9.10
N ARG A 237 19.64 12.93 7.85
CA ARG A 237 20.43 13.44 6.72
C ARG A 237 19.75 14.58 5.94
N GLY A 238 18.61 15.07 6.41
CA GLY A 238 17.92 16.21 5.83
C GLY A 238 17.01 15.88 4.64
N PHE A 239 16.65 14.61 4.42
CA PHE A 239 15.62 14.23 3.45
C PHE A 239 14.21 14.32 4.06
N ALA A 240 13.19 14.44 3.23
CA ALA A 240 11.79 14.49 3.64
C ALA A 240 11.13 13.11 3.57
N THR A 241 11.43 12.23 4.51
CA THR A 241 10.61 11.02 4.78
C THR A 241 9.51 11.36 5.79
N PRO A 242 8.47 10.54 6.05
CA PRO A 242 7.48 10.82 7.10
C PRO A 242 8.07 10.74 8.51
N GLU A 243 7.73 11.68 9.40
CA GLU A 243 8.11 11.62 10.82
C GLU A 243 7.39 10.46 11.48
N ILE A 244 8.07 9.77 12.40
CA ILE A 244 7.50 8.63 13.12
C ILE A 244 7.08 9.12 14.51
N TYR A 245 5.79 9.39 14.71
CA TYR A 245 5.27 9.88 15.99
C TYR A 245 5.13 8.77 17.03
N ALA A 246 4.65 7.60 16.60
CA ALA A 246 4.48 6.43 17.46
C ALA A 246 4.50 5.14 16.64
N VAL A 247 4.95 4.04 17.25
CA VAL A 247 4.99 2.71 16.64
C VAL A 247 4.66 1.64 17.68
N ASP A 248 3.82 0.69 17.29
CA ASP A 248 3.62 -0.60 17.94
C ASP A 248 4.17 -1.68 17.01
N TYR A 249 5.40 -2.15 17.26
CA TYR A 249 6.09 -3.11 16.38
C TYR A 249 5.43 -4.48 16.36
N ASP A 250 4.90 -4.93 17.49
CA ASP A 250 4.27 -6.25 17.62
C ASP A 250 2.96 -6.30 16.83
N GLN A 251 2.21 -5.21 16.87
CA GLN A 251 0.97 -5.09 16.13
C GLN A 251 1.14 -4.52 14.73
N GLY A 252 2.29 -3.94 14.39
CA GLY A 252 2.53 -3.26 13.12
C GLY A 252 1.60 -2.07 12.91
N ILE A 253 1.46 -1.21 13.92
CA ILE A 253 0.67 0.04 13.83
C ILE A 253 1.62 1.21 13.96
N LEU A 254 1.59 2.15 13.01
CA LEU A 254 2.43 3.35 13.05
C LEU A 254 1.54 4.59 12.93
N LEU A 255 1.89 5.65 13.66
CA LEU A 255 1.38 7.00 13.45
C LEU A 255 2.51 7.86 12.89
N ILE A 256 2.31 8.40 11.70
CA ILE A 256 3.35 9.09 10.92
C ILE A 256 2.89 10.44 10.39
N GLU A 257 3.84 11.29 10.01
CA GLU A 257 3.60 12.56 9.33
C GLU A 257 2.84 12.36 8.01
N ASP A 258 1.92 13.28 7.75
CA ASP A 258 1.34 13.45 6.44
C ASP A 258 2.19 14.44 5.62
N LEU A 259 2.90 13.94 4.62
CA LEU A 259 3.74 14.77 3.74
C LEU A 259 2.93 15.57 2.71
N GLY A 260 1.62 15.32 2.61
CA GLY A 260 0.74 15.88 1.59
C GLY A 260 0.42 14.91 0.45
N THR A 261 -0.32 15.41 -0.53
CA THR A 261 -0.89 14.60 -1.63
C THR A 261 -0.45 15.05 -3.01
N GLU A 262 0.23 16.19 -3.12
CA GLU A 262 0.69 16.68 -4.41
C GLU A 262 1.82 15.79 -4.93
N GLY A 263 1.67 15.23 -6.14
CA GLY A 263 2.69 14.40 -6.76
C GLY A 263 3.61 15.16 -7.70
N VAL A 264 4.29 14.43 -8.58
CA VAL A 264 5.16 15.01 -9.64
C VAL A 264 4.50 15.03 -11.03
N LEU A 265 3.20 14.70 -11.09
CA LEU A 265 2.40 14.69 -12.31
C LEU A 265 1.39 15.85 -12.28
N ASP A 266 1.04 16.37 -13.46
CA ASP A 266 -0.04 17.33 -13.61
C ASP A 266 -1.42 16.65 -13.55
N LYS A 267 -2.48 17.46 -13.64
CA LYS A 267 -3.88 17.01 -13.62
C LYS A 267 -4.24 16.03 -14.76
N ASP A 268 -3.49 16.06 -15.85
CA ASP A 268 -3.69 15.22 -17.03
C ASP A 268 -2.80 13.95 -16.96
N GLY A 269 -2.03 13.79 -15.88
CA GLY A 269 -1.15 12.66 -15.63
C GLY A 269 0.20 12.76 -16.35
N ASN A 270 0.59 13.93 -16.86
CA ASN A 270 1.89 14.12 -17.51
C ASN A 270 2.98 14.51 -16.51
N PRO A 271 4.26 14.17 -16.77
CA PRO A 271 5.37 14.57 -15.91
C PRO A 271 5.54 16.09 -15.83
N ILE A 272 5.61 16.64 -14.62
CA ILE A 272 6.00 18.04 -14.42
C ILE A 272 7.53 18.11 -14.41
N ALA A 273 8.10 18.63 -15.50
CA ALA A 273 9.55 18.61 -15.73
C ALA A 273 10.37 19.17 -14.55
N GLU A 274 9.97 20.30 -13.97
CA GLU A 274 10.64 20.89 -12.80
C GLU A 274 10.69 19.92 -11.62
N ARG A 275 9.55 19.34 -11.24
CA ARG A 275 9.43 18.43 -10.09
C ARG A 275 10.28 17.16 -10.29
N TYR A 276 10.37 16.66 -11.52
CA TYR A 276 11.25 15.53 -11.86
C TYR A 276 12.74 15.88 -11.76
N ARG A 277 13.13 17.07 -12.21
CA ARG A 277 14.53 17.52 -12.13
C ARG A 277 14.96 17.71 -10.68
N ASP A 278 14.11 18.30 -9.84
CA ASP A 278 14.37 18.42 -8.40
C ASP A 278 14.41 17.03 -7.71
N SER A 279 13.57 16.09 -8.15
CA SER A 279 13.63 14.69 -7.69
C SER A 279 14.95 14.01 -8.03
N VAL A 280 15.45 14.20 -9.26
CA VAL A 280 16.76 13.70 -9.69
C VAL A 280 17.90 14.36 -8.91
N ALA A 281 17.81 15.65 -8.61
CA ALA A 281 18.78 16.34 -7.79
C ALA A 281 18.81 15.81 -6.34
N CYS A 282 17.64 15.55 -5.76
CA CYS A 282 17.49 14.88 -4.48
C CYS A 282 18.16 13.49 -4.48
N LEU A 283 17.91 12.69 -5.52
CA LEU A 283 18.52 11.37 -5.66
C LEU A 283 20.05 11.43 -5.83
N ALA A 284 20.56 12.38 -6.62
CA ALA A 284 22.00 12.58 -6.78
C ALA A 284 22.66 12.99 -5.44
N HIS A 285 21.95 13.74 -4.60
CA HIS A 285 22.39 14.05 -3.24
C HIS A 285 22.46 12.79 -2.38
N LEU A 286 21.41 11.96 -2.38
CA LEU A 286 21.37 10.69 -1.63
C LEU A 286 22.53 9.77 -2.00
N HIS A 287 22.76 9.54 -3.29
CA HIS A 287 23.84 8.68 -3.76
C HIS A 287 25.24 9.21 -3.46
N GLY A 288 25.40 10.52 -3.25
CA GLY A 288 26.66 11.12 -2.80
C GLY A 288 26.96 10.96 -1.31
N MET A 289 26.00 10.46 -0.51
CA MET A 289 26.15 10.31 0.94
C MET A 289 26.49 8.88 1.33
N LYS A 290 27.17 8.69 2.48
CA LYS A 290 27.34 7.35 3.07
C LYS A 290 26.20 7.05 4.03
N ILE A 291 25.37 6.05 3.74
CA ILE A 291 24.33 5.56 4.64
C ILE A 291 24.86 4.35 5.43
N PRO A 292 24.66 4.30 6.77
CA PRO A 292 25.04 3.11 7.55
C PRO A 292 24.20 1.90 7.15
N LYS A 293 24.84 0.74 7.02
CA LYS A 293 24.17 -0.53 6.68
C LYS A 293 23.42 -1.13 7.87
N ASP A 294 23.94 -0.92 9.08
CA ASP A 294 23.34 -1.34 10.34
C ASP A 294 22.78 -0.11 11.05
N ILE A 295 21.47 -0.06 11.26
CA ILE A 295 20.75 1.08 11.84
C ILE A 295 20.09 0.64 13.14
N PRO A 296 20.50 1.16 14.31
CA PRO A 296 19.78 0.94 15.56
C PRO A 296 18.37 1.54 15.47
N VAL A 297 17.35 0.75 15.77
CA VAL A 297 15.93 1.18 15.73
C VAL A 297 15.33 1.25 17.13
N THR A 298 15.65 0.26 17.97
CA THR A 298 15.29 0.21 19.39
C THR A 298 16.50 -0.24 20.20
N GLU A 299 16.40 -0.23 21.53
CA GLU A 299 17.47 -0.74 22.41
C GLU A 299 17.88 -2.19 22.11
N THR A 300 16.95 -2.98 21.54
CA THR A 300 17.14 -4.42 21.30
C THR A 300 17.10 -4.80 19.82
N HIS A 301 16.91 -3.85 18.90
CA HIS A 301 16.78 -4.13 17.47
C HIS A 301 17.68 -3.23 16.62
N ILE A 302 18.49 -3.87 15.77
CA ILE A 302 19.28 -3.24 14.72
C ILE A 302 18.73 -3.73 13.38
N HIS A 303 18.31 -2.81 12.54
CA HIS A 303 17.94 -3.12 11.17
C HIS A 303 19.19 -3.21 10.31
N HIS A 304 19.43 -4.38 9.72
CA HIS A 304 20.45 -4.59 8.71
C HIS A 304 19.84 -4.41 7.33
N ILE A 305 20.33 -3.43 6.57
CA ILE A 305 19.88 -3.20 5.20
C ILE A 305 20.43 -4.33 4.31
N PRO A 306 19.56 -5.11 3.64
CA PRO A 306 20.00 -6.21 2.79
C PRO A 306 20.74 -5.67 1.55
N ASP A 307 21.69 -6.46 1.05
CA ASP A 307 22.27 -6.17 -0.26
C ASP A 307 21.25 -6.49 -1.36
N PHE A 308 21.25 -5.71 -2.44
CA PHE A 308 20.60 -6.11 -3.68
C PHE A 308 21.45 -7.18 -4.36
N ASP A 309 21.37 -8.38 -3.80
CA ASP A 309 22.26 -9.49 -4.12
C ASP A 309 21.85 -10.22 -5.41
N ARG A 310 22.72 -11.15 -5.84
CA ARG A 310 22.49 -11.98 -7.03
C ARG A 310 21.17 -12.74 -6.95
N THR A 311 20.81 -13.25 -5.77
CA THR A 311 19.60 -14.05 -5.59
C THR A 311 18.36 -13.19 -5.82
N ALA A 312 18.30 -12.00 -5.22
CA ALA A 312 17.22 -11.04 -5.41
C ALA A 312 17.12 -10.59 -6.88
N MET A 313 18.25 -10.16 -7.48
CA MET A 313 18.28 -9.74 -8.89
C MET A 313 17.79 -10.84 -9.83
N LYS A 314 18.26 -12.08 -9.66
CA LYS A 314 17.85 -13.23 -10.50
C LYS A 314 16.40 -13.62 -10.28
N MET A 315 15.91 -13.54 -9.03
CA MET A 315 14.51 -13.85 -8.74
C MET A 315 13.56 -12.88 -9.45
N GLU A 316 13.93 -11.61 -9.55
CA GLU A 316 13.11 -10.60 -10.22
C GLU A 316 13.09 -10.77 -11.75
N VAL A 317 14.23 -11.03 -12.39
CA VAL A 317 14.30 -11.21 -13.86
C VAL A 317 13.65 -12.51 -14.32
N ARG A 318 13.55 -13.53 -13.45
CA ARG A 318 12.78 -14.76 -13.71
C ARG A 318 11.31 -14.50 -14.02
N LEU A 319 10.74 -13.36 -13.60
CA LEU A 319 9.35 -13.03 -13.91
C LEU A 319 9.10 -13.00 -15.43
N VAL A 320 10.09 -12.64 -16.25
CA VAL A 320 9.95 -12.72 -17.72
C VAL A 320 9.77 -14.17 -18.18
N LEU A 321 10.56 -15.09 -17.64
CA LEU A 321 10.49 -16.51 -17.97
C LEU A 321 9.17 -17.13 -17.50
N ASP A 322 8.74 -16.78 -16.30
CA ASP A 322 7.65 -17.46 -15.61
C ASP A 322 6.27 -16.89 -15.99
N TRP A 323 6.20 -15.64 -16.47
CA TRP A 323 4.94 -14.96 -16.78
C TRP A 323 4.88 -14.39 -18.19
N HIS A 324 5.83 -13.51 -18.56
CA HIS A 324 5.77 -12.81 -19.86
C HIS A 324 5.88 -13.77 -21.04
N LEU A 325 6.86 -14.68 -21.02
CA LEU A 325 7.07 -15.65 -22.10
C LEU A 325 5.88 -16.60 -22.30
N PRO A 326 5.36 -17.30 -21.27
CA PRO A 326 4.17 -18.14 -21.42
C PRO A 326 2.97 -17.36 -21.95
N TRP A 327 2.77 -16.12 -21.49
CA TRP A 327 1.67 -15.28 -21.96
C TRP A 327 1.82 -14.89 -23.43
N ARG A 328 3.03 -14.53 -23.87
CA ARG A 328 3.29 -14.08 -25.24
C ARG A 328 3.34 -15.22 -26.25
N ARG A 329 4.01 -16.33 -25.89
CA ARG A 329 4.27 -17.48 -26.78
C ARG A 329 3.21 -18.58 -26.66
N GLY A 330 2.44 -18.60 -25.57
CA GLY A 330 1.52 -19.69 -25.23
C GLY A 330 2.21 -20.91 -24.59
N THR A 331 3.54 -20.93 -24.51
CA THR A 331 4.32 -22.02 -23.91
C THR A 331 5.45 -21.48 -23.03
N PRO A 332 5.74 -22.15 -21.89
CA PRO A 332 6.87 -21.76 -21.03
C PRO A 332 8.21 -22.00 -21.72
N PRO A 333 9.30 -21.35 -21.25
CA PRO A 333 10.65 -21.67 -21.70
C PRO A 333 11.01 -23.11 -21.35
N ASN A 334 11.73 -23.79 -22.24
CA ASN A 334 12.35 -25.07 -21.92
C ASN A 334 13.56 -24.86 -20.98
N GLU A 335 14.09 -25.95 -20.42
CA GLU A 335 15.18 -25.85 -19.43
C GLU A 335 16.44 -25.20 -20.01
N ALA A 336 16.81 -25.51 -21.27
CA ALA A 336 17.96 -24.90 -21.92
C ALA A 336 17.79 -23.38 -22.13
N GLU A 337 16.59 -22.91 -22.51
CA GLU A 337 16.28 -21.48 -22.61
C GLU A 337 16.40 -20.78 -21.26
N ARG A 338 15.95 -21.45 -20.19
CA ARG A 338 16.02 -20.94 -18.81
C ARG A 338 17.46 -20.88 -18.31
N GLU A 339 18.24 -21.94 -18.49
CA GLU A 339 19.64 -22.00 -18.10
C GLU A 339 20.47 -20.95 -18.84
N GLU A 340 20.29 -20.81 -20.16
CA GLU A 340 20.97 -19.80 -20.97
C GLU A 340 20.67 -18.38 -20.46
N TYR A 341 19.37 -18.07 -20.23
CA TYR A 341 18.95 -16.76 -19.71
C TYR A 341 19.57 -16.45 -18.35
N LEU A 342 19.55 -17.40 -17.43
CA LEU A 342 20.09 -17.21 -16.08
C LEU A 342 21.61 -17.09 -16.07
N ALA A 343 22.31 -17.77 -16.99
CA ALA A 343 23.76 -17.63 -17.17
C ALA A 343 24.15 -16.26 -17.74
N ILE A 344 23.35 -15.71 -18.67
CA ILE A 344 23.54 -14.32 -19.14
C ILE A 344 23.42 -13.35 -17.96
N TRP A 345 22.40 -13.50 -17.12
CA TRP A 345 22.25 -12.68 -15.93
C TRP A 345 23.38 -12.89 -14.92
N ASP A 346 23.94 -14.09 -14.80
CA ASP A 346 25.08 -14.31 -13.94
C ASP A 346 26.28 -13.45 -14.36
N ALA A 347 26.59 -13.41 -15.65
CA ALA A 347 27.66 -12.58 -16.19
C ALA A 347 27.36 -11.07 -16.06
N LEU A 348 26.13 -10.64 -16.35
CA LEU A 348 25.73 -9.23 -16.18
C LEU A 348 25.81 -8.77 -14.72
N ILE A 349 25.51 -9.64 -13.76
CA ILE A 349 25.63 -9.34 -12.34
C ILE A 349 27.11 -9.27 -11.92
N ASP A 350 27.99 -10.10 -12.50
CA ASP A 350 29.44 -9.99 -12.28
C ASP A 350 29.98 -8.63 -12.71
N GLU A 351 29.48 -8.08 -13.82
CA GLU A 351 29.84 -6.75 -14.32
C GLU A 351 29.44 -5.61 -13.36
N LEU A 352 28.50 -5.83 -12.43
CA LEU A 352 28.08 -4.88 -11.41
C LEU A 352 28.94 -4.95 -10.13
N ALA A 353 29.90 -5.86 -10.04
CA ALA A 353 30.79 -5.96 -8.88
C ALA A 353 31.58 -4.67 -8.66
N SER A 354 31.98 -3.98 -9.74
CA SER A 354 32.69 -2.70 -9.70
C SER A 354 31.77 -1.48 -9.75
N ALA A 355 30.44 -1.66 -9.76
CA ALA A 355 29.50 -0.56 -9.78
C ALA A 355 29.58 0.24 -8.47
N GLU A 356 29.29 1.54 -8.55
CA GLU A 356 29.04 2.34 -7.37
C GLU A 356 27.80 1.81 -6.63
N LYS A 357 27.94 1.50 -5.34
CA LYS A 357 26.84 0.96 -4.52
C LYS A 357 26.51 1.88 -3.35
N ASN A 358 25.22 2.07 -3.13
CA ASN A 358 24.69 2.85 -2.01
C ASN A 358 23.27 2.39 -1.65
N LEU A 359 22.61 3.08 -0.72
CA LEU A 359 21.20 2.91 -0.45
C LEU A 359 20.38 3.12 -1.73
N LEU A 360 19.61 2.10 -2.09
CA LEU A 360 18.60 2.12 -3.12
C LEU A 360 17.22 2.18 -2.48
N LEU A 361 16.39 3.12 -2.90
CA LEU A 361 14.99 3.22 -2.53
C LEU A 361 14.13 2.24 -3.33
N ARG A 362 14.60 1.80 -4.51
CA ARG A 362 14.00 0.88 -5.48
C ARG A 362 12.75 1.38 -6.19
N ASP A 363 11.89 2.10 -5.48
CA ASP A 363 10.62 2.60 -6.01
C ASP A 363 10.56 4.14 -6.00
N PHE A 364 11.68 4.80 -6.35
CA PHE A 364 11.77 6.26 -6.48
C PHE A 364 11.18 6.75 -7.82
N HIS A 365 9.85 6.89 -7.89
CA HIS A 365 9.11 7.31 -9.09
C HIS A 365 7.72 7.92 -8.76
N SER A 366 6.89 8.26 -9.76
CA SER A 366 5.74 9.18 -9.67
C SER A 366 4.58 8.95 -8.68
N PRO A 367 4.29 7.76 -8.13
CA PRO A 367 3.34 7.63 -7.02
C PRO A 367 4.00 7.79 -5.64
N ASN A 368 5.34 7.69 -5.56
CA ASN A 368 6.09 7.59 -4.31
C ASN A 368 6.89 8.87 -4.00
N ILE A 369 6.64 9.94 -4.75
CA ILE A 369 7.24 11.27 -4.57
C ILE A 369 6.13 12.27 -4.32
N ILE A 370 6.20 12.94 -3.16
CA ILE A 370 5.28 14.00 -2.75
C ILE A 370 5.98 15.36 -2.91
N TRP A 371 5.41 16.24 -3.71
CA TRP A 371 5.88 17.60 -3.88
C TRP A 371 5.48 18.48 -2.68
N ARG A 372 6.45 19.20 -2.12
CA ARG A 372 6.28 20.09 -0.98
C ARG A 372 6.71 21.51 -1.38
N ASP A 373 5.79 22.23 -2.02
CA ASP A 373 6.05 23.53 -2.67
C ASP A 373 6.66 24.59 -1.72
N GLU A 374 6.19 24.60 -0.47
CA GLU A 374 6.63 25.51 0.61
C GLU A 374 8.02 25.17 1.20
N LYS A 375 8.72 24.18 0.64
CA LYS A 375 10.03 23.73 1.12
C LYS A 375 11.13 24.09 0.13
N GLU A 376 12.37 24.01 0.59
CA GLU A 376 13.55 24.36 -0.20
C GLU A 376 14.50 23.17 -0.40
N GLY A 377 15.24 23.19 -1.51
CA GLY A 377 16.22 22.15 -1.83
C GLY A 377 15.62 20.74 -1.82
N ILE A 378 16.36 19.79 -1.26
CA ILE A 378 15.94 18.38 -1.20
C ILE A 378 14.67 18.15 -0.37
N GLN A 379 14.28 19.10 0.50
CA GLN A 379 13.07 18.99 1.33
C GLN A 379 11.77 19.21 0.54
N LYS A 380 11.87 19.71 -0.71
CA LYS A 380 10.75 19.75 -1.66
C LYS A 380 10.25 18.36 -2.05
N ILE A 381 11.11 17.35 -1.91
CA ILE A 381 10.88 15.99 -2.39
C ILE A 381 10.57 15.10 -1.19
N GLY A 382 9.28 14.98 -0.87
CA GLY A 382 8.76 13.98 0.05
C GLY A 382 8.93 12.57 -0.53
N ILE A 383 9.52 11.67 0.25
CA ILE A 383 9.84 10.30 -0.19
C ILE A 383 8.99 9.33 0.64
N ILE A 384 8.27 8.44 -0.04
CA ILE A 384 7.51 7.35 0.60
C ILE A 384 7.85 6.00 -0.05
N ASP A 385 7.33 4.90 0.52
CA ASP A 385 7.48 3.54 0.01
C ASP A 385 8.94 3.02 -0.09
N PHE A 386 9.77 3.38 0.90
CA PHE A 386 11.21 3.06 0.96
C PHE A 386 11.55 1.87 1.88
N GLN A 387 10.56 1.17 2.44
CA GLN A 387 10.79 0.04 3.37
C GLN A 387 11.57 -1.13 2.76
N ASP A 388 11.52 -1.28 1.44
CA ASP A 388 12.18 -2.36 0.70
C ASP A 388 13.60 -1.97 0.25
N ALA A 389 14.15 -0.91 0.85
CA ALA A 389 15.45 -0.37 0.50
C ALA A 389 16.58 -1.39 0.69
N MET A 390 17.60 -1.25 -0.15
CA MET A 390 18.73 -2.18 -0.26
C MET A 390 20.04 -1.45 -0.43
N ILE A 391 21.16 -2.14 -0.25
CA ILE A 391 22.47 -1.66 -0.71
C ILE A 391 22.79 -2.26 -2.09
N GLY A 392 22.90 -1.43 -3.12
CA GLY A 392 23.11 -1.92 -4.49
C GLY A 392 23.53 -0.82 -5.47
N PRO A 393 23.61 -1.14 -6.78
CA PRO A 393 24.07 -0.20 -7.80
C PRO A 393 23.20 1.06 -7.88
N THR A 394 23.78 2.24 -7.62
CA THR A 394 23.05 3.54 -7.55
C THR A 394 22.28 3.87 -8.82
N ALA A 395 22.68 3.30 -9.95
CA ALA A 395 21.99 3.45 -11.21
C ALA A 395 20.54 2.91 -11.20
N TYR A 396 20.19 1.98 -10.30
CA TYR A 396 18.84 1.41 -10.22
C TYR A 396 17.76 2.46 -9.94
N ASP A 397 17.98 3.35 -8.97
CA ASP A 397 17.00 4.40 -8.65
C ASP A 397 16.96 5.49 -9.74
N LEU A 398 18.08 5.75 -10.42
CA LEU A 398 18.04 6.67 -11.56
C LEU A 398 17.20 6.09 -12.70
N VAL A 399 17.27 4.77 -12.93
CA VAL A 399 16.37 4.08 -13.86
C VAL A 399 14.92 4.24 -13.42
N SER A 400 14.58 4.09 -12.13
CA SER A 400 13.18 4.15 -11.69
C SER A 400 12.50 5.48 -11.99
N ILE A 401 13.23 6.60 -11.88
CA ILE A 401 12.70 7.94 -12.18
C ILE A 401 12.81 8.31 -13.67
N THR A 402 13.89 7.94 -14.36
CA THR A 402 14.10 8.28 -15.79
C THR A 402 13.34 7.38 -16.75
N GLN A 403 12.97 6.18 -16.29
CA GLN A 403 12.12 5.22 -16.98
C GLN A 403 10.92 4.87 -16.10
N ASP A 404 10.20 5.92 -15.68
CA ASP A 404 9.03 5.76 -14.82
C ASP A 404 8.04 4.74 -15.42
N ALA A 405 7.70 3.75 -14.61
CA ALA A 405 6.86 2.65 -15.05
C ALA A 405 5.38 3.03 -15.10
N ARG A 406 4.97 4.15 -14.50
CA ARG A 406 3.58 4.62 -14.39
C ARG A 406 3.25 5.72 -15.41
N VAL A 407 4.20 6.55 -15.79
CA VAL A 407 4.04 7.63 -16.79
C VAL A 407 5.14 7.62 -17.87
N THR A 408 4.87 8.16 -19.05
CA THR A 408 5.84 8.17 -20.15
C THR A 408 6.80 9.35 -19.97
N ILE A 409 8.07 9.04 -19.78
CA ILE A 409 9.15 10.03 -19.83
C ILE A 409 9.58 10.15 -21.29
N GLU A 410 9.20 11.25 -21.92
CA GLU A 410 9.55 11.53 -23.32
C GLU A 410 11.06 11.77 -23.49
N PRO A 411 11.64 11.48 -24.67
CA PRO A 411 13.09 11.56 -24.91
C PRO A 411 13.75 12.90 -24.51
N PRO A 412 13.13 14.08 -24.71
CA PRO A 412 13.71 15.35 -24.26
C PRO A 412 13.86 15.41 -22.73
N LEU A 413 12.83 15.02 -21.98
CA LEU A 413 12.87 15.01 -20.52
C LEU A 413 13.85 13.96 -20.02
N PHE A 414 13.84 12.74 -20.59
CA PHE A 414 14.80 11.69 -20.27
C PHE A 414 16.26 12.19 -20.36
N LYS A 415 16.62 12.80 -21.49
CA LYS A 415 17.98 13.35 -21.70
C LYS A 415 18.31 14.43 -20.69
N GLN A 416 17.36 15.30 -20.37
CA GLN A 416 17.56 16.37 -19.38
C GLN A 416 17.82 15.80 -17.99
N LEU A 417 17.01 14.83 -17.54
CA LEU A 417 17.17 14.18 -16.24
C LEU A 417 18.51 13.44 -16.12
N MET A 418 18.90 12.71 -17.16
CA MET A 418 20.22 12.05 -17.20
C MET A 418 21.35 13.08 -17.08
N ASN A 419 21.30 14.16 -17.86
CA ASN A 419 22.31 15.21 -17.83
C ASN A 419 22.40 15.91 -16.46
N ASP A 420 21.27 16.23 -15.85
CA ASP A 420 21.21 16.85 -14.52
C ASP A 420 21.85 15.94 -13.46
N TYR A 421 21.51 14.65 -13.43
CA TYR A 421 22.10 13.68 -12.50
C TYR A 421 23.62 13.57 -12.67
N LEU A 422 24.09 13.35 -13.90
CA LEU A 422 25.51 13.16 -14.19
C LEU A 422 26.33 14.42 -13.88
N ALA A 423 25.77 15.61 -14.16
CA ALA A 423 26.41 16.88 -13.79
C ALA A 423 26.59 17.02 -12.28
N LEU A 424 25.55 16.69 -11.49
CA LEU A 424 25.60 16.74 -10.03
C LEU A 424 26.59 15.73 -9.45
N ARG A 425 26.58 14.48 -9.92
CA ARG A 425 27.52 13.46 -9.45
C ARG A 425 28.97 13.78 -9.82
N ARG A 426 29.23 14.30 -11.03
CA ARG A 426 30.57 14.79 -11.40
C ARG A 426 31.07 15.91 -10.48
N ALA A 427 30.19 16.85 -10.12
CA ALA A 427 30.55 17.95 -9.23
C ALA A 427 30.93 17.50 -7.81
N GLN A 428 30.47 16.33 -7.35
CA GLN A 428 30.83 15.73 -6.06
C GLN A 428 32.25 15.11 -6.05
N GLY A 429 32.82 14.81 -7.23
CA GLY A 429 34.13 14.16 -7.38
C GLY A 429 34.10 12.64 -7.21
N GLY A 430 35.09 11.95 -7.78
CA GLY A 430 35.24 10.49 -7.67
C GLY A 430 34.20 9.64 -8.42
N PHE A 431 33.39 10.26 -9.27
CA PHE A 431 32.34 9.59 -10.05
C PHE A 431 32.87 9.03 -11.37
N ASP A 432 32.86 7.69 -11.51
CA ASP A 432 33.13 7.00 -12.77
C ASP A 432 31.87 6.99 -13.65
N GLU A 433 31.73 8.02 -14.48
CA GLU A 433 30.59 8.16 -15.38
C GLU A 433 30.49 7.01 -16.40
N SER A 434 31.62 6.51 -16.90
CA SER A 434 31.60 5.42 -17.90
C SER A 434 31.13 4.11 -17.28
N GLY A 435 31.67 3.75 -16.10
CA GLY A 435 31.21 2.60 -15.34
C GLY A 435 29.76 2.74 -14.86
N PHE A 436 29.34 3.95 -14.52
CA PHE A 436 27.95 4.24 -14.17
C PHE A 436 26.99 4.01 -15.34
N MET A 437 27.31 4.48 -16.55
CA MET A 437 26.45 4.31 -17.72
C MET A 437 26.27 2.84 -18.12
N LYS A 438 27.33 2.03 -17.98
CA LYS A 438 27.24 0.58 -18.13
C LYS A 438 26.32 -0.03 -17.06
N SER A 439 26.50 0.36 -15.79
CA SER A 439 25.65 -0.11 -14.69
C SER A 439 24.19 0.29 -14.88
N TRP A 440 23.94 1.50 -15.41
CA TRP A 440 22.61 2.00 -15.75
C TRP A 440 21.95 1.17 -16.84
N ALA A 441 22.67 0.80 -17.90
CA ALA A 441 22.12 -0.07 -18.93
C ALA A 441 21.70 -1.44 -18.35
N ILE A 442 22.57 -2.06 -17.54
CA ILE A 442 22.28 -3.36 -16.91
C ILE A 442 21.08 -3.28 -15.96
N MET A 443 21.02 -2.25 -15.10
CA MET A 443 19.90 -2.04 -14.18
C MET A 443 18.60 -1.67 -14.91
N SER A 444 18.70 -0.94 -16.03
CA SER A 444 17.56 -0.66 -16.90
C SER A 444 16.98 -1.94 -17.48
N ALA A 445 17.83 -2.83 -18.02
CA ALA A 445 17.37 -4.13 -18.50
C ALA A 445 16.77 -4.98 -17.36
N GLN A 446 17.42 -5.03 -16.20
CA GLN A 446 16.99 -5.83 -15.05
C GLN A 446 15.59 -5.41 -14.59
N ARG A 447 15.39 -4.10 -14.39
CA ARG A 447 14.12 -3.55 -13.93
C ARG A 447 13.01 -3.73 -14.96
N ASN A 448 13.28 -3.51 -16.25
CA ASN A 448 12.26 -3.68 -17.28
C ASN A 448 11.90 -5.16 -17.50
N CYS A 449 12.85 -6.09 -17.35
CA CYS A 449 12.54 -7.53 -17.31
C CYS A 449 11.61 -7.86 -16.13
N LYS A 450 11.96 -7.43 -14.91
CA LYS A 450 11.10 -7.59 -13.73
C LYS A 450 9.67 -7.08 -14.00
N LEU A 451 9.54 -5.87 -14.51
CA LEU A 451 8.25 -5.23 -14.75
C LEU A 451 7.43 -5.93 -15.84
N ALA A 452 8.05 -6.33 -16.95
CA ALA A 452 7.37 -7.04 -18.04
C ALA A 452 6.72 -8.34 -17.54
N GLY A 453 7.44 -9.12 -16.73
CA GLY A 453 6.84 -10.29 -16.09
C GLY A 453 5.78 -9.95 -15.03
N LEU A 454 6.03 -8.91 -14.23
CA LEU A 454 5.13 -8.47 -13.17
C LEU A 454 3.75 -8.03 -13.68
N TRP A 455 3.68 -7.30 -14.80
CA TRP A 455 2.39 -6.85 -15.36
C TRP A 455 1.50 -8.02 -15.74
N VAL A 456 2.08 -9.05 -16.36
CA VAL A 456 1.36 -10.27 -16.73
C VAL A 456 0.90 -11.03 -15.49
N ARG A 457 1.77 -11.16 -14.48
CA ARG A 457 1.40 -11.78 -13.20
C ARG A 457 0.21 -11.05 -12.55
N LEU A 458 0.28 -9.72 -12.50
CA LEU A 458 -0.79 -8.90 -11.92
C LEU A 458 -2.12 -9.08 -12.66
N MET A 459 -2.09 -9.22 -13.99
CA MET A 459 -3.27 -9.51 -14.79
C MET A 459 -3.82 -10.92 -14.53
N GLN A 460 -2.98 -11.95 -14.66
CA GLN A 460 -3.43 -13.36 -14.67
C GLN A 460 -3.72 -13.92 -13.28
N ARG A 461 -2.90 -13.58 -12.28
CA ARG A 461 -2.97 -14.13 -10.92
C ARG A 461 -3.69 -13.20 -9.95
N ASP A 462 -3.39 -11.90 -10.02
CA ASP A 462 -3.81 -10.93 -9.01
C ASP A 462 -5.09 -10.15 -9.41
N GLY A 463 -5.68 -10.42 -10.58
CA GLY A 463 -6.94 -9.82 -11.03
C GLY A 463 -6.85 -8.32 -11.35
N LYS A 464 -5.66 -7.81 -11.70
CA LYS A 464 -5.38 -6.39 -11.94
C LYS A 464 -4.98 -6.12 -13.41
N PRO A 465 -5.90 -6.30 -14.39
CA PRO A 465 -5.60 -6.17 -15.81
C PRO A 465 -5.19 -4.75 -16.23
N GLY A 466 -5.63 -3.71 -15.49
CA GLY A 466 -5.33 -2.31 -15.80
C GLY A 466 -3.84 -1.94 -15.82
N TYR A 467 -2.95 -2.78 -15.28
CA TYR A 467 -1.50 -2.58 -15.34
C TYR A 467 -0.90 -2.87 -16.72
N MET A 468 -1.57 -3.67 -17.56
CA MET A 468 -1.07 -4.00 -18.90
C MET A 468 -0.91 -2.77 -19.81
N LYS A 469 -1.61 -1.67 -19.52
CA LYS A 469 -1.42 -0.38 -20.21
C LYS A 469 0.03 0.13 -20.14
N HIS A 470 0.82 -0.34 -19.17
CA HIS A 470 2.23 0.03 -18.99
C HIS A 470 3.22 -0.85 -19.78
N MET A 471 2.76 -1.99 -20.33
CA MET A 471 3.62 -2.93 -21.06
C MET A 471 4.34 -2.30 -22.26
N PRO A 472 3.67 -1.57 -23.17
CA PRO A 472 4.33 -1.07 -24.38
C PRO A 472 5.52 -0.15 -24.06
N ARG A 473 5.37 0.70 -23.03
CA ARG A 473 6.44 1.57 -22.55
C ARG A 473 7.57 0.78 -21.89
N THR A 474 7.23 -0.21 -21.05
CA THR A 474 8.22 -1.09 -20.39
C THR A 474 9.14 -1.76 -21.43
N LEU A 475 8.57 -2.22 -22.54
CA LEU A 475 9.34 -2.86 -23.61
C LEU A 475 10.13 -1.87 -24.46
N SER A 476 9.61 -0.65 -24.67
CA SER A 476 10.36 0.43 -25.29
C SER A 476 11.63 0.77 -24.47
N TYR A 477 11.51 0.83 -23.14
CA TYR A 477 12.64 1.05 -22.24
C TYR A 477 13.61 -0.13 -22.20
N LEU A 478 13.10 -1.37 -22.22
CA LEU A 478 13.95 -2.55 -22.37
C LEU A 478 14.74 -2.49 -23.68
N LYS A 479 14.09 -2.15 -24.80
CA LYS A 479 14.74 -2.00 -26.10
C LYS A 479 15.87 -0.97 -26.06
N LEU A 480 15.63 0.19 -25.44
CA LEU A 480 16.65 1.22 -25.25
C LEU A 480 17.85 0.69 -24.43
N ALA A 481 17.60 -0.06 -23.35
CA ALA A 481 18.67 -0.66 -22.56
C ALA A 481 19.55 -1.61 -23.40
N LEU A 482 18.90 -2.46 -24.21
CA LEU A 482 19.55 -3.47 -25.06
C LEU A 482 20.43 -2.89 -26.18
N GLU A 483 20.40 -1.58 -26.41
CA GLU A 483 21.31 -0.90 -27.34
C GLU A 483 22.75 -0.85 -26.80
N HIS A 484 22.95 -0.98 -25.49
CA HIS A 484 24.30 -0.97 -24.89
C HIS A 484 25.04 -2.29 -25.14
N ASP A 485 26.33 -2.21 -25.51
CA ASP A 485 27.13 -3.38 -25.93
C ASP A 485 27.24 -4.48 -24.87
N ALA A 486 27.33 -4.10 -23.58
CA ALA A 486 27.34 -5.05 -22.46
C ALA A 486 26.10 -5.97 -22.43
N LEU A 487 24.99 -5.56 -23.04
CA LEU A 487 23.74 -6.32 -23.08
C LEU A 487 23.56 -7.12 -24.37
N ALA A 488 24.58 -7.21 -25.24
CA ALA A 488 24.49 -7.96 -26.49
C ALA A 488 24.02 -9.42 -26.30
N PRO A 489 24.52 -10.20 -25.31
CA PRO A 489 24.02 -11.57 -25.08
C PRO A 489 22.53 -11.60 -24.71
N LEU A 490 22.08 -10.66 -23.86
CA LEU A 490 20.68 -10.56 -23.46
C LEU A 490 19.80 -10.12 -24.63
N ARG A 491 20.26 -9.16 -25.44
CA ARG A 491 19.56 -8.68 -26.64
C ARG A 491 19.32 -9.82 -27.61
N ASP A 492 20.35 -10.59 -27.90
CA ASP A 492 20.27 -11.70 -28.85
C ASP A 492 19.35 -12.81 -28.33
N TRP A 493 19.40 -13.10 -27.03
CA TRP A 493 18.48 -14.03 -26.38
C TRP A 493 17.03 -13.54 -26.46
N CYS A 494 16.75 -12.28 -26.09
CA CYS A 494 15.42 -11.68 -26.16
C CYS A 494 14.85 -11.71 -27.59
N ALA A 495 15.69 -11.42 -28.60
CA ALA A 495 15.28 -11.45 -30.00
C ALA A 495 14.84 -12.87 -30.43
N ARG A 496 15.58 -13.92 -30.03
CA ARG A 496 15.21 -15.32 -30.28
C ARG A 496 13.95 -15.73 -29.52
N ALA A 497 13.79 -15.25 -28.29
CA ALA A 497 12.64 -15.54 -27.44
C ALA A 497 11.36 -14.75 -27.83
N GLY A 498 11.48 -13.78 -28.75
CA GLY A 498 10.34 -12.97 -29.22
C GLY A 498 9.97 -11.80 -28.30
N ILE A 499 10.88 -11.37 -27.42
CA ILE A 499 10.68 -10.24 -26.50
C ILE A 499 11.14 -8.95 -27.17
N GLY A 500 10.29 -7.91 -27.15
CA GLY A 500 10.65 -6.56 -27.64
C GLY A 500 10.38 -6.30 -29.13
N GLN A 501 9.78 -7.23 -29.86
CA GLN A 501 9.17 -6.96 -31.16
C GLN A 501 7.82 -6.24 -30.96
N SER A 502 7.44 -5.35 -31.88
CA SER A 502 6.23 -4.52 -31.82
C SER A 502 5.02 -5.32 -31.31
N GLU A 503 4.66 -5.10 -30.05
CA GLU A 503 3.49 -5.73 -29.45
C GLU A 503 2.25 -4.93 -29.91
N SER A 504 1.73 -5.30 -31.08
CA SER A 504 0.44 -4.83 -31.60
C SER A 504 -0.72 -5.51 -30.89
#